data_AF-A0A962XI65-F1
#
_entry.id   AF-A0A962XI65-F1
#
_cell.length_a   1.000
_cell.length_b   1.000
_cell.length_c   1.000
_cell.angle_alpha   90.00
_cell.angle_beta   90.00
_cell.angle_gamma   90.00
#
_symmetry.space_group_name_H-M   'P 1'
#
loop_
_entity.id
_entity.type
_entity.pdbx_description
1 polymer ?
#
loop_
_entity_poly.entity_id
_entity_poly.type
_entity_poly.pdbx_seq_one_letter_code
_entity_poly.pdbx_strand_id
1 'polypeptide(L)' 'MRNTTIDASRKLAPLLRHAFRQGVEAASRGEDRNPYVLNSHLYHAWIAGWASLARAWNNNDDLRWA' A
#
# COMPACT_ATOMS: atom_id res chain seq x y z
N MET A 1 12.81 6.67 -28.74
CA MET A 1 11.93 5.89 -27.83
C MET A 1 12.19 6.26 -26.36
N ARG A 2 11.70 7.41 -25.88
CA ARG A 2 11.70 7.76 -24.43
C ARG A 2 10.30 8.07 -23.89
N ASN A 3 9.30 8.09 -24.77
CA ASN A 3 7.95 8.61 -24.46
C ASN A 3 7.01 7.55 -23.85
N THR A 4 7.20 6.27 -24.18
CA THR A 4 6.31 5.17 -23.78
C THR A 4 6.41 4.83 -22.30
N THR A 5 7.61 4.85 -21.73
CA THR A 5 7.84 4.57 -20.30
C THR A 5 7.27 5.67 -19.40
N ILE A 6 7.40 6.93 -19.84
CA ILE A 6 6.83 8.09 -19.14
C ILE A 6 5.30 8.04 -19.18
N ASP A 7 4.72 7.65 -20.33
CA ASP A 7 3.28 7.44 -20.45
C ASP A 7 2.75 6.31 -19.57
N ALA A 8 3.47 5.19 -19.50
CA ALA A 8 3.12 4.07 -18.63
C ALA A 8 3.16 4.47 -17.15
N SER A 9 4.23 5.13 -16.70
CA SER A 9 4.37 5.61 -15.31
C SER A 9 3.28 6.62 -14.94
N ARG A 10 2.94 7.53 -15.86
CA ARG A 10 1.88 8.53 -15.65
C ARG A 10 0.50 7.90 -15.49
N LYS A 11 0.21 6.79 -16.20
CA LYS A 11 -1.05 6.04 -16.06
C LYS A 11 -1.05 5.13 -14.83
N LEU A 12 0.11 4.59 -14.45
CA LEU A 12 0.22 3.66 -13.32
C LEU A 12 0.16 4.38 -11.97
N ALA A 13 0.75 5.58 -11.87
CA ALA A 13 0.77 6.38 -10.63
C ALA A 13 -0.61 6.55 -9.95
N PRO A 14 -1.69 6.97 -10.65
CA PRO A 14 -3.01 7.08 -10.02
C PRO A 14 -3.58 5.73 -9.57
N LEU A 15 -3.31 4.65 -10.32
CA LEU A 15 -3.75 3.30 -9.95
C LEU A 15 -3.03 2.80 -8.69
N LEU A 16 -1.72 3.05 -8.59
CA LEU A 16 -0.95 2.71 -7.39
C LEU A 16 -1.43 3.50 -6.17
N ARG A 17 -1.73 4.79 -6.34
CA ARG A 17 -2.28 5.62 -5.27
C ARG A 17 -3.65 5.11 -4.81
N HIS A 18 -4.49 4.66 -5.75
CA HIS A 18 -5.78 4.07 -5.42
C HIS A 18 -5.62 2.76 -4.65
N ALA A 19 -4.80 1.83 -5.15
CA ALA A 19 -4.51 0.57 -4.47
C ALA A 19 -3.93 0.79 -3.07
N PHE A 20 -3.03 1.75 -2.91
CA PHE A 20 -2.49 2.15 -1.61
C PHE A 20 -3.59 2.61 -0.64
N ARG A 21 -4.49 3.50 -1.07
CA ARG A 21 -5.60 3.98 -0.23
C ARG A 21 -6.54 2.84 0.17
N GLN A 22 -6.84 1.92 -0.74
CA GLN A 22 -7.63 0.74 -0.41
C GLN A 22 -6.93 -0.15 0.63
N GLY A 23 -5.61 -0.27 0.57
CA GLY A 23 -4.83 -0.96 1.60
C GLY A 23 -4.97 -0.32 2.98
N VAL A 24 -4.89 1.02 3.04
CA VAL A 24 -5.11 1.79 4.28
C VAL A 24 -6.54 1.56 4.81
N GLU A 25 -7.56 1.64 3.96
CA GLU A 25 -8.95 1.42 4.36
C GLU A 25 -9.22 -0.02 4.81
N ALA A 26 -8.58 -1.02 4.20
CA ALA A 26 -8.69 -2.41 4.63
C ALA A 26 -8.01 -2.64 5.99
N ALA A 27 -6.84 -2.06 6.21
CA ALA A 27 -6.14 -2.15 7.50
C ALA A 27 -6.94 -1.51 8.65
N SER A 28 -7.63 -0.39 8.40
CA SER A 28 -8.49 0.23 9.44
C SER A 28 -9.70 -0.64 9.83
N ARG A 29 -10.06 -1.62 9.00
CA ARG A 29 -11.12 -2.60 9.24
C ARG A 29 -10.60 -3.97 9.70
N GLY A 30 -9.28 -4.15 9.77
CA GLY A 30 -8.66 -5.44 10.06
C GLY A 30 -8.82 -6.49 8.94
N GLU A 31 -9.11 -6.05 7.71
CA GLU A 31 -9.29 -6.93 6.55
C GLU A 31 -7.94 -7.18 5.86
N ASP A 32 -7.53 -8.44 5.73
CA ASP A 32 -6.27 -8.86 5.12
C ASP A 32 -6.42 -9.30 3.65
N ARG A 33 -7.64 -9.24 3.11
CA ARG A 33 -7.94 -9.73 1.76
C ARG A 33 -7.58 -8.72 0.69
N ASN A 34 -6.40 -8.90 0.10
CA ASN A 34 -5.96 -8.10 -1.04
C ASN A 34 -6.70 -8.51 -2.33
N PRO A 35 -7.39 -7.58 -3.04
CA PRO A 35 -8.15 -7.90 -4.25
C PRO A 35 -7.28 -8.00 -5.52
N TYR A 36 -5.99 -7.66 -5.44
CA TYR A 36 -5.09 -7.60 -6.60
C TYR A 36 -4.36 -8.92 -6.83
N VAL A 37 -4.00 -9.17 -8.09
CA VAL A 37 -3.17 -10.32 -8.49
C VAL A 37 -1.85 -10.29 -7.73
N LEU A 38 -1.47 -11.44 -7.16
CA LEU A 38 -0.25 -11.62 -6.38
C LEU A 38 1.00 -11.10 -7.12
N ASN A 39 1.88 -10.39 -6.41
CA ASN A 39 3.13 -9.81 -6.92
C ASN A 39 2.98 -8.78 -8.07
N SER A 40 1.77 -8.27 -8.30
CA SER A 40 1.57 -7.12 -9.19
C SER A 40 1.97 -5.80 -8.50
N HIS A 41 2.22 -4.74 -9.29
CA HIS A 41 2.49 -3.41 -8.74
C HIS A 41 1.35 -2.91 -7.82
N LEU A 42 0.09 -3.22 -8.18
CA LEU A 42 -1.08 -2.85 -7.38
C LEU A 42 -1.17 -3.68 -6.09
N TYR A 43 -0.79 -4.96 -6.14
CA TYR A 43 -0.68 -5.80 -4.95
C TYR A 43 0.31 -5.21 -3.94
N HIS A 44 1.52 -4.84 -4.39
CA HIS A 44 2.53 -4.24 -3.51
C HIS A 44 2.10 -2.86 -2.99
N ALA A 45 1.44 -2.05 -3.82
CA ALA A 45 0.90 -0.76 -3.39
C ALA A 45 -0.18 -0.93 -2.30
N TRP A 46 -1.06 -1.91 -2.44
CA TRP A 46 -2.06 -2.24 -1.42
C TRP A 46 -1.41 -2.74 -0.13
N ILE A 47 -0.44 -3.67 -0.20
CA ILE A 47 0.30 -4.15 0.97
C ILE A 47 1.01 -3.00 1.69
N ALA A 48 1.62 -2.08 0.95
CA ALA A 48 2.28 -0.91 1.53
C ALA A 48 1.28 0.00 2.27
N GLY A 49 0.08 0.20 1.71
CA GLY A 49 -0.99 0.94 2.38
C GLY A 49 -1.47 0.22 3.64
N TRP A 50 -1.70 -1.08 3.55
CA TRP A 50 -2.15 -1.90 4.67
C TRP A 50 -1.15 -1.89 5.84
N ALA A 51 0.12 -2.12 5.54
CA ALA A 51 1.20 -2.10 6.52
C ALA A 51 1.46 -0.70 7.12
N SER A 52 1.08 0.38 6.43
CA SER A 52 1.29 1.75 6.94
C SER A 52 0.47 2.04 8.19
N LEU A 53 -0.71 1.41 8.34
CA LEU A 53 -1.52 1.47 9.56
C LEU A 53 -1.09 0.45 10.62
N ALA A 54 -0.55 -0.70 10.23
CA ALA A 54 0.04 -1.64 11.18
C ALA A 54 1.23 -1.02 11.96
N ARG A 55 1.99 -0.10 11.34
CA ARG A 55 3.03 0.67 12.06
C ARG A 55 2.45 1.63 13.10
N ALA A 56 1.20 2.05 12.98
CA ALA A 56 0.54 2.88 14.00
C ALA A 56 0.11 2.04 15.22
N TRP A 57 -0.06 0.72 15.07
CA TRP A 57 -0.31 -0.19 16.20
C TRP A 57 0.96 -0.51 17.01
N ASN A 58 2.16 -0.46 16.39
CA ASN A 58 3.41 -0.83 17.06
C ASN A 58 4.08 0.31 17.88
N ASN A 59 3.40 1.43 18.11
CA ASN A 59 3.97 2.58 18.84
C ASN A 59 3.58 2.62 20.33
N ASN A 60 2.84 1.63 20.86
CA ASN A 60 2.36 1.68 22.24
C ASN A 60 3.05 0.74 23.24
N ASP A 61 3.91 -0.20 22.81
CA ASP A 61 4.47 -1.19 23.76
C ASP A 61 6.01 -1.21 23.92
N ASP A 62 6.81 -0.56 23.05
CA ASP A 62 8.27 -0.72 23.06
C ASP A 62 9.11 0.50 23.55
N LEU A 63 8.49 1.50 24.19
CA LEU A 63 9.20 2.67 24.74
C LEU A 63 9.08 2.80 26.27
N ARG A 64 9.11 1.66 26.99
CA ARG A 64 9.11 1.62 28.47
C ARG A 64 10.18 0.74 29.11
N TRP A 65 11.36 0.60 28.47
CA TRP A 65 12.53 0.00 29.12
C TRP A 65 13.84 0.73 28.78
N ALA A 66 13.89 2.04 29.06
CA ALA A 66 15.15 2.78 29.19
C ALA A 66 15.11 3.63 30.47
#